data_AF-E4XKF8-F1
#
_entry.id   AF-E4XKF8-F1
#
_cell.length_a   1.000
_cell.length_b   1.000
_cell.length_c   1.000
_cell.angle_alpha   90.00
_cell.angle_beta   90.00
_cell.angle_gamma   90.00
#
_symmetry.space_group_name_H-M   'P 1'
#
loop_
_entity.id
_entity.type
_entity.pdbx_description
1 polymer ?
#
loop_
_entity_poly.entity_id
_entity_poly.type
_entity_poly.pdbx_seq_one_letter_code
_entity_poly.pdbx_strand_id
1 'polypeptide(L)'
;MKLTSGILFAFAAAQDVEEVERLSISYPGNKPPGYKPTGYNAKPTSYNDKPSYKPNYSGGANYASGYDDPHFMISSESQPAICFDFKPEADVEFTLLADGSTGLLIEAHSSLKLKHETHKHIIMDEIKFTSPLGRVIAFDLDGVHLFGSEENASDRHPFTGVQTFGDISFVTHTDPHGNHQRTHVEVGDAVFMVRGNARKESMAVAVVEPTGLSQESTGIIGQFLRENAYTVDETDNLHAFVNVAGQRIEAEKKKFHQQLSCWVVEEDAMLDIINKN
;
A
#
# COMPACT_ATOMS: atom_id res chain seq x y z
N MET A 1 34.22 1.24 -9.84
CA MET A 1 33.09 1.73 -10.66
C MET A 1 31.95 0.72 -10.55
N LYS A 2 30.98 0.94 -9.65
CA LYS A 2 29.75 0.14 -9.61
C LYS A 2 28.76 0.84 -10.53
N LEU A 3 28.36 0.15 -11.59
CA LEU A 3 27.28 0.58 -12.49
C LEU A 3 25.97 0.50 -11.70
N THR A 4 25.39 1.66 -11.40
CA THR A 4 24.01 1.79 -10.94
C THR A 4 23.11 1.25 -12.04
N SER A 5 22.63 0.02 -11.86
CA SER A 5 21.66 -0.61 -12.75
C SER A 5 20.36 0.18 -12.67
N GLY A 6 19.91 0.70 -13.81
CA GLY A 6 18.67 1.44 -13.92
C GLY A 6 17.49 0.60 -13.49
N ILE A 7 16.73 1.11 -12.52
CA ILE A 7 15.48 0.52 -12.07
C ILE A 7 14.41 0.82 -13.11
N LEU A 8 13.91 -0.24 -13.73
CA LEU A 8 12.80 -0.23 -14.66
C LEU A 8 11.50 -0.24 -13.83
N PHE A 9 10.77 0.87 -13.82
CA PHE A 9 9.54 1.03 -13.05
C PHE A 9 8.35 0.39 -13.77
N ALA A 10 7.64 -0.54 -13.09
CA ALA A 10 6.37 -1.08 -13.57
C ALA A 10 5.30 -1.07 -12.47
N PHE A 11 4.09 -0.69 -12.89
CA PHE A 11 3.00 -0.11 -12.10
C PHE A 11 2.02 -1.12 -11.51
N ALA A 12 1.32 -0.70 -10.45
CA ALA A 12 -0.08 -1.04 -10.22
C ALA A 12 -0.90 0.25 -9.96
N ALA A 13 -1.69 0.61 -10.97
CA ALA A 13 -2.79 1.57 -10.86
C ALA A 13 -3.94 0.91 -10.10
N ALA A 14 -4.40 1.52 -9.00
CA ALA A 14 -5.79 1.39 -8.62
C ALA A 14 -6.57 2.18 -9.68
N GLN A 15 -7.13 1.46 -10.67
CA GLN A 15 -7.98 2.07 -11.67
C GLN A 15 -9.33 2.39 -11.02
N ASP A 16 -9.65 3.68 -10.97
CA ASP A 16 -11.01 4.17 -10.81
C ASP A 16 -11.92 3.49 -11.84
N VAL A 17 -12.99 2.86 -11.36
CA VAL A 17 -14.13 2.52 -12.22
C VAL A 17 -15.21 3.54 -11.89
N GLU A 18 -15.38 4.52 -12.79
CA GLU A 18 -16.51 5.44 -12.78
C GLU A 18 -17.83 4.65 -12.78
N GLU A 19 -18.63 4.82 -11.74
CA GLU A 19 -20.05 4.51 -11.77
C GLU A 19 -20.73 5.64 -12.54
N VAL A 20 -20.95 5.45 -13.84
CA VAL A 20 -21.74 6.38 -14.64
C VAL A 20 -23.20 6.26 -14.21
N GLU A 21 -23.60 7.09 -13.24
CA GLU A 21 -25.01 7.36 -12.98
C GLU A 21 -25.67 7.85 -14.28
N ARG A 22 -26.73 7.14 -14.68
CA ARG A 22 -27.59 7.51 -15.79
C ARG A 22 -28.28 8.84 -15.48
N LEU A 23 -27.72 9.95 -15.97
CA LEU A 23 -28.50 11.16 -16.22
C LEU A 23 -28.84 11.23 -17.71
N SER A 24 -30.07 10.80 -18.01
CA SER A 24 -30.70 10.97 -19.30
C SER A 24 -30.90 12.45 -19.60
N ILE A 25 -30.04 13.02 -20.44
CA ILE A 25 -30.27 14.35 -21.05
C ILE A 25 -30.40 14.14 -22.55
N SER A 26 -31.64 14.28 -23.02
CA SER A 26 -32.04 14.30 -24.42
C SER A 26 -31.71 15.66 -25.04
N TYR A 27 -30.87 15.69 -26.08
CA TYR A 27 -30.86 16.77 -27.07
C TYR A 27 -30.75 16.23 -28.50
N PRO A 28 -31.39 16.90 -29.49
CA PRO A 28 -31.72 16.31 -30.77
C PRO A 28 -30.64 16.54 -31.84
N GLY A 29 -30.50 15.56 -32.73
CA GLY A 29 -30.25 15.78 -34.16
C GLY A 29 -28.87 16.30 -34.58
N ASN A 30 -28.02 15.40 -35.10
CA ASN A 30 -27.53 15.46 -36.49
C ASN A 30 -26.64 14.23 -36.79
N LYS A 31 -27.15 13.34 -37.65
CA LYS A 31 -26.39 12.22 -38.23
C LYS A 31 -25.62 12.70 -39.47
N PRO A 32 -24.32 12.41 -39.59
CA PRO A 32 -23.68 12.24 -40.89
C PRO A 32 -23.83 10.78 -41.39
N PRO A 33 -23.80 10.54 -42.71
CA PRO A 33 -24.24 9.29 -43.33
C PRO A 33 -23.23 8.14 -43.16
N GLY A 34 -23.78 6.94 -43.14
CA GLY A 34 -23.10 5.72 -42.72
C GLY A 34 -22.13 5.14 -43.73
N TYR A 35 -21.03 4.64 -43.19
CA TYR A 35 -20.17 3.66 -43.83
C TYR A 35 -20.46 2.29 -43.21
N LYS A 36 -20.98 1.35 -44.01
CA LYS A 36 -21.15 -0.05 -43.62
C LYS A 36 -20.01 -0.86 -44.23
N PRO A 37 -19.19 -1.56 -43.44
CA PRO A 37 -18.56 -2.78 -43.86
C PRO A 37 -19.42 -3.98 -43.44
N THR A 38 -19.57 -4.87 -44.40
CA THR A 38 -20.34 -6.10 -44.40
C THR A 38 -19.72 -7.19 -43.52
N GLY A 39 -20.59 -7.92 -42.81
CA GLY A 39 -20.45 -9.35 -42.53
C GLY A 39 -19.48 -9.73 -41.40
N TYR A 40 -20.02 -10.16 -40.26
CA TYR A 40 -19.76 -11.45 -39.64
C TYR A 40 -20.74 -11.64 -38.49
N ASN A 41 -21.57 -12.68 -38.58
CA ASN A 41 -22.42 -13.16 -37.49
C ASN A 41 -21.54 -13.73 -36.38
N ALA A 42 -21.42 -13.05 -35.25
CA ALA A 42 -20.92 -13.63 -34.01
C ALA A 42 -21.86 -13.25 -32.87
N LYS A 43 -22.47 -14.27 -32.25
CA LYS A 43 -23.20 -14.15 -30.98
C LYS A 43 -22.27 -13.52 -29.93
N PRO A 44 -22.71 -12.54 -29.12
CA PRO A 44 -21.89 -12.08 -28.02
C PRO A 44 -21.91 -13.17 -26.93
N THR A 45 -20.81 -13.92 -26.84
CA THR A 45 -20.50 -14.69 -25.64
C THR A 45 -20.03 -13.69 -24.59
N SER A 46 -20.78 -13.61 -23.51
CA SER A 46 -20.39 -12.92 -22.28
C SER A 46 -19.14 -13.62 -21.72
N TYR A 47 -17.97 -13.04 -21.96
CA TYR A 47 -16.71 -13.46 -21.34
C TYR A 47 -16.12 -12.24 -20.65
N ASN A 48 -16.39 -12.15 -19.35
CA ASN A 48 -15.93 -11.09 -18.46
C ASN A 48 -14.60 -11.52 -17.80
N ASP A 49 -13.70 -12.13 -18.56
CA ASP A 49 -12.36 -12.47 -18.10
C ASP A 49 -11.47 -11.24 -18.27
N LYS A 50 -11.49 -10.38 -17.25
CA LYS A 50 -10.44 -9.37 -17.09
C LYS A 50 -9.13 -10.10 -16.73
N PRO A 51 -8.01 -9.83 -17.40
CA PRO A 51 -6.74 -10.45 -17.06
C PRO A 51 -6.29 -9.99 -15.67
N SER A 52 -6.33 -10.91 -14.72
CA SER A 52 -5.70 -10.76 -13.41
C SER A 52 -4.19 -10.79 -13.60
N TYR A 53 -3.54 -9.64 -13.40
CA TYR A 53 -2.09 -9.53 -13.46
C TYR A 53 -1.49 -10.17 -12.21
N LYS A 54 -0.78 -11.29 -12.38
CA LYS A 54 0.15 -11.81 -11.39
C LYS A 54 1.44 -10.99 -11.51
N PRO A 55 1.82 -10.18 -10.52
CA PRO A 55 3.14 -9.62 -10.53
C PRO A 55 4.16 -10.76 -10.41
N ASN A 56 5.04 -10.84 -11.39
CA ASN A 56 6.13 -11.80 -11.42
C ASN A 56 7.29 -11.14 -10.67
N TYR A 57 7.33 -11.33 -9.35
CA TYR A 57 8.47 -10.91 -8.53
C TYR A 57 9.52 -12.02 -8.62
N SER A 58 10.79 -11.65 -8.79
CA SER A 58 11.93 -12.56 -8.62
C SER A 58 12.91 -12.02 -7.57
N GLY A 59 13.08 -12.75 -6.47
CA GLY A 59 13.82 -12.36 -5.26
C GLY A 59 12.99 -12.66 -4.00
N GLY A 60 13.40 -13.65 -3.19
CA GLY A 60 12.68 -14.20 -2.02
C GLY A 60 12.42 -13.25 -0.83
N ALA A 61 12.11 -11.99 -1.09
CA ALA A 61 11.83 -10.94 -0.14
C ALA A 61 10.32 -10.83 0.18
N ASN A 62 10.01 -10.40 1.40
CA ASN A 62 8.64 -10.18 1.87
C ASN A 62 8.21 -8.73 1.65
N TYR A 63 7.00 -8.55 1.13
CA TYR A 63 6.35 -7.27 0.87
C TYR A 63 5.19 -7.09 1.85
N ALA A 64 4.99 -5.85 2.33
CA ALA A 64 3.91 -5.52 3.24
C ALA A 64 3.29 -4.17 2.87
N SER A 65 1.97 -4.05 3.04
CA SER A 65 1.23 -2.83 2.71
C SER A 65 0.03 -2.62 3.63
N GLY A 66 -0.28 -1.36 3.95
CA GLY A 66 -1.45 -0.93 4.73
C GLY A 66 -2.26 0.13 3.97
N TYR A 67 -3.60 0.05 4.01
CA TYR A 67 -4.49 0.93 3.25
C TYR A 67 -5.71 1.41 4.03
N ASP A 68 -6.04 2.70 3.88
CA ASP A 68 -7.35 3.32 4.17
C ASP A 68 -7.78 3.25 5.65
N ASP A 69 -8.33 2.10 6.03
CA ASP A 69 -9.06 1.75 7.23
C ASP A 69 -8.38 0.49 7.81
N PRO A 70 -7.30 0.58 8.61
CA PRO A 70 -6.04 -0.05 8.23
C PRO A 70 -6.15 -1.52 7.83
N HIS A 71 -6.20 -1.75 6.51
CA HIS A 71 -6.20 -3.07 5.91
C HIS A 71 -4.77 -3.44 5.53
N PHE A 72 -4.25 -4.51 6.11
CA PHE A 72 -2.91 -4.97 5.83
C PHE A 72 -2.92 -6.16 4.89
N MET A 73 -2.01 -6.14 3.92
CA MET A 73 -1.69 -7.28 3.07
C MET A 73 -0.18 -7.52 3.14
N ILE A 74 0.19 -8.72 3.55
CA ILE A 74 1.56 -9.21 3.58
C ILE A 74 1.68 -10.29 2.52
N SER A 75 2.67 -10.20 1.65
CA SER A 75 2.89 -11.17 0.57
C SER A 75 4.38 -11.34 0.32
N SER A 76 4.82 -12.54 -0.03
CA SER A 76 6.18 -12.75 -0.53
C SER A 76 6.21 -13.77 -1.64
N GLU A 77 7.34 -13.89 -2.31
CA GLU A 77 7.50 -14.92 -3.34
C GLU A 77 7.42 -16.34 -2.77
N SER A 78 7.92 -16.53 -1.55
CA SER A 78 8.00 -17.82 -0.88
C SER A 78 6.79 -18.13 0.00
N GLN A 79 5.92 -17.15 0.31
CA GLN A 79 4.82 -17.33 1.26
C GLN A 79 3.48 -16.82 0.69
N PRO A 80 2.38 -17.58 0.83
CA PRO A 80 1.06 -17.14 0.37
C PRO A 80 0.59 -15.86 1.08
N ALA A 81 -0.02 -14.93 0.33
CA ALA A 81 -0.46 -13.67 0.92
C ALA A 81 -1.46 -13.85 2.08
N ILE A 82 -1.21 -13.14 3.18
CA ILE A 82 -2.11 -13.01 4.32
C ILE A 82 -2.67 -11.58 4.38
N CYS A 83 -3.90 -11.47 4.85
CA CYS A 83 -4.58 -10.20 5.02
C CYS A 83 -5.23 -10.11 6.39
N PHE A 84 -5.27 -8.92 6.98
CA PHE A 84 -5.98 -8.67 8.23
C PHE A 84 -6.38 -7.20 8.34
N ASP A 85 -7.42 -6.96 9.13
CA ASP A 85 -7.82 -5.61 9.55
C ASP A 85 -7.11 -5.25 10.86
N PHE A 86 -6.85 -3.97 11.05
CA PHE A 86 -6.37 -3.40 12.30
C PHE A 86 -7.17 -2.12 12.58
N LYS A 87 -7.86 -2.07 13.72
CA LYS A 87 -8.64 -0.90 14.14
C LYS A 87 -7.95 -0.24 15.32
N PRO A 88 -7.04 0.72 15.08
CA PRO A 88 -6.47 1.51 16.16
C PRO A 88 -7.57 2.32 16.83
N GLU A 89 -7.28 2.83 18.02
CA GLU A 89 -8.08 3.92 18.59
C GLU A 89 -7.99 5.16 17.68
N ALA A 90 -8.91 6.11 17.85
CA ALA A 90 -8.81 7.38 17.14
C ALA A 90 -7.75 8.26 17.81
N ASP A 91 -7.04 9.06 17.00
CA ASP A 91 -6.07 10.05 17.43
C ASP A 91 -4.88 9.42 18.19
N VAL A 92 -4.40 8.27 17.70
CA VAL A 92 -3.22 7.59 18.25
C VAL A 92 -2.16 7.35 17.19
N GLU A 93 -0.90 7.42 17.61
CA GLU A 93 0.23 6.95 16.81
C GLU A 93 0.45 5.46 17.05
N PHE A 94 0.80 4.74 15.99
CA PHE A 94 1.15 3.32 16.08
C PHE A 94 2.28 2.97 15.11
N THR A 95 3.12 2.03 15.53
CA THR A 95 4.30 1.62 14.79
C THR A 95 3.97 0.61 13.71
N LEU A 96 4.19 1.00 12.45
CA LEU A 96 4.10 0.09 11.32
C LEU A 96 5.37 -0.75 11.22
N LEU A 97 6.53 -0.11 11.31
CA LEU A 97 7.83 -0.75 11.17
C LEU A 97 8.84 -0.06 12.09
N ALA A 98 9.53 -0.82 12.92
CA ALA A 98 10.71 -0.35 13.64
C ALA A 98 11.87 -1.30 13.37
N ASP A 99 12.92 -0.79 12.74
CA ASP A 99 14.15 -1.54 12.50
C ASP A 99 15.25 -1.05 13.44
N GLY A 100 15.43 -1.77 14.56
CA GLY A 100 16.42 -1.41 15.58
C GLY A 100 17.87 -1.46 15.10
N SER A 101 18.17 -2.17 13.99
CA SER A 101 19.55 -2.25 13.48
C SER A 101 19.92 -1.02 12.67
N THR A 102 18.99 -0.50 11.87
CA THR A 102 19.22 0.71 11.06
C THR A 102 18.85 1.97 11.81
N GLY A 103 17.91 1.89 12.75
CA GLY A 103 17.29 3.06 13.40
C GLY A 103 16.13 3.65 12.59
N LEU A 104 15.70 2.99 11.51
CA LEU A 104 14.52 3.40 10.76
C LEU A 104 13.24 3.08 11.57
N LEU A 105 12.38 4.08 11.71
CA LEU A 105 11.06 3.96 12.33
C LEU A 105 10.00 4.52 11.39
N ILE A 106 8.93 3.77 11.17
CA ILE A 106 7.77 4.17 10.39
C ILE A 106 6.53 4.05 11.27
N GLU A 107 5.85 5.16 11.44
CA GLU A 107 4.65 5.31 12.26
C GLU A 107 3.50 5.79 11.40
N ALA A 108 2.29 5.47 11.83
CA ALA A 108 1.07 6.05 11.29
C ALA A 108 0.29 6.72 12.41
N HIS A 109 -0.39 7.81 12.07
CA HIS A 109 -1.42 8.39 12.91
C HIS A 109 -2.79 7.93 12.42
N SER A 110 -3.68 7.60 13.36
CA SER A 110 -5.09 7.37 13.06
C SER A 110 -5.95 8.56 13.43
N SER A 111 -6.97 8.85 12.64
CA SER A 111 -7.97 9.87 13.01
C SER A 111 -9.40 9.41 12.80
N LEU A 112 -10.29 10.00 13.59
CA LEU A 112 -11.72 9.77 13.46
C LEU A 112 -12.29 10.62 12.30
N LYS A 113 -12.72 9.94 11.24
CA LYS A 113 -13.48 10.54 10.16
C LYS A 113 -14.98 10.31 10.32
N LEU A 114 -15.74 11.41 10.23
CA LEU A 114 -17.20 11.40 10.24
C LEU A 114 -17.71 11.57 8.80
N LYS A 115 -18.09 10.48 8.14
CA LYS A 115 -18.65 10.55 6.76
C LYS A 115 -20.11 11.02 6.78
N HIS A 116 -20.87 10.64 7.81
CA HIS A 116 -22.24 11.07 8.10
C HIS A 116 -22.48 11.04 9.62
N GLU A 117 -23.54 11.70 10.11
CA GLU A 117 -23.85 11.88 11.55
C GLU A 117 -23.76 10.61 12.42
N THR A 118 -23.85 9.43 11.81
CA THR A 118 -23.82 8.12 12.50
C THR A 118 -22.67 7.20 12.11
N HIS A 119 -21.90 7.50 11.06
CA HIS A 119 -20.85 6.63 10.54
C HIS A 119 -19.48 7.17 10.90
N LYS A 120 -18.95 6.63 12.00
CA LYS A 120 -17.58 6.83 12.48
C LYS A 120 -16.66 5.85 11.76
N HIS A 121 -15.60 6.37 11.17
CA HIS A 121 -14.57 5.59 10.53
C HIS A 121 -13.19 6.00 11.04
N ILE A 122 -12.33 5.05 11.41
CA ILE A 122 -10.95 5.35 11.80
C ILE A 122 -10.05 5.09 10.60
N ILE A 123 -9.39 6.15 10.13
CA ILE A 123 -8.51 6.12 8.96
C ILE A 123 -7.05 6.26 9.40
N MET A 124 -6.10 5.88 8.54
CA MET A 124 -4.74 6.41 8.62
C MET A 124 -4.69 7.74 7.87
N ASP A 125 -4.32 8.84 8.51
CA ASP A 125 -4.28 10.18 7.88
C ASP A 125 -2.88 10.79 7.79
N GLU A 126 -1.93 10.28 8.56
CA GLU A 126 -0.50 10.62 8.45
C GLU A 126 0.37 9.36 8.46
N ILE A 127 1.43 9.35 7.64
CA ILE A 127 2.53 8.39 7.74
C ILE A 127 3.82 9.16 8.01
N LYS A 128 4.59 8.73 9.00
CA LYS A 128 5.81 9.38 9.46
C LYS A 128 6.99 8.42 9.37
N PHE A 129 8.09 8.89 8.80
CA PHE A 129 9.36 8.16 8.75
C PHE A 129 10.37 8.93 9.56
N THR A 130 11.00 8.25 10.52
CA THR A 130 12.19 8.70 11.23
C THR A 130 13.36 7.87 10.73
N SER A 131 14.30 8.54 10.07
CA SER A 131 15.49 7.93 9.48
C SER A 131 16.59 7.61 10.51
N PRO A 132 17.58 6.77 10.14
CA PRO A 132 18.78 6.51 10.94
C PRO A 132 19.50 7.75 11.46
N LEU A 133 19.55 8.85 10.69
CA LEU A 133 20.16 10.11 11.12
C LEU A 133 19.21 11.03 11.91
N GLY A 134 18.02 10.55 12.29
CA GLY A 134 17.03 11.30 13.06
C GLY A 134 16.31 12.38 12.26
N ARG A 135 16.34 12.32 10.91
CA ARG A 135 15.48 13.16 10.06
C ARG A 135 14.08 12.59 10.06
N VAL A 136 13.08 13.45 10.18
CA VAL A 136 11.68 13.07 10.18
C VAL A 136 11.00 13.65 8.95
N ILE A 137 10.36 12.79 8.16
CA ILE A 137 9.51 13.16 7.04
C ILE A 137 8.10 12.60 7.30
N ALA A 138 7.10 13.47 7.27
CA ALA A 138 5.70 13.08 7.40
C ALA A 138 4.95 13.30 6.09
N PHE A 139 3.93 12.49 5.89
CA PHE A 139 3.11 12.46 4.69
C PHE A 139 1.64 12.49 5.08
N ASP A 140 0.91 13.43 4.52
CA ASP A 140 -0.54 13.53 4.61
C ASP A 140 -1.12 13.89 3.22
N LEU A 141 -2.39 14.27 3.16
CA LEU A 141 -3.04 14.66 1.91
C LEU A 141 -2.55 16.00 1.36
N ASP A 142 -2.06 16.89 2.23
CA ASP A 142 -1.54 18.20 1.86
C ASP A 142 -0.14 18.09 1.26
N GLY A 143 0.63 17.06 1.65
CA GLY A 143 1.85 16.67 0.97
C GLY A 143 2.90 16.07 1.88
N VAL A 144 4.11 16.65 1.78
CA VAL A 144 5.31 16.16 2.46
C VAL A 144 5.81 17.24 3.41
N HIS A 145 5.96 16.87 4.68
CA HIS A 145 6.40 17.76 5.76
C HIS A 145 7.75 17.29 6.29
N LEU A 146 8.70 18.22 6.41
CA LEU A 146 10.08 17.92 6.81
C LEU A 146 10.33 18.50 8.20
N PHE A 147 10.85 17.68 9.11
CA PHE A 147 11.22 18.11 10.46
C PHE A 147 12.67 17.73 10.75
N GLY A 148 13.46 18.71 11.21
CA GLY A 148 14.86 18.53 11.53
C GLY A 148 15.61 19.84 11.72
N SER A 149 16.92 19.75 12.02
CA SER A 149 17.80 20.91 12.18
C SER A 149 18.10 21.63 10.86
N GLU A 150 17.98 20.92 9.74
CA GLU A 150 17.95 21.49 8.39
C GLU A 150 16.49 21.61 8.00
N GLU A 151 16.02 22.80 7.62
CA GLU A 151 14.60 23.05 7.39
C GLU A 151 14.15 22.74 5.95
N ASN A 152 15.08 22.41 5.05
CA ASN A 152 14.78 22.25 3.63
C ASN A 152 15.41 20.98 3.05
N ALA A 153 14.65 20.29 2.20
CA ALA A 153 15.20 19.31 1.27
C ALA A 153 16.06 19.99 0.21
N SER A 154 16.86 19.20 -0.51
CA SER A 154 17.57 19.66 -1.70
C SER A 154 16.59 20.14 -2.77
N ASP A 155 17.10 20.94 -3.71
CA ASP A 155 16.39 21.20 -4.96
C ASP A 155 16.03 19.88 -5.68
N ARG A 156 14.90 19.89 -6.38
CA ARG A 156 14.48 18.76 -7.22
C ARG A 156 15.48 18.52 -8.34
N HIS A 157 15.98 17.29 -8.44
CA HIS A 157 16.84 16.90 -9.55
C HIS A 157 16.08 17.08 -10.89
N PRO A 158 16.67 17.77 -11.89
CA PRO A 158 15.94 18.26 -13.08
C PRO A 158 15.38 17.15 -13.98
N PHE A 159 15.92 15.93 -13.90
CA PHE A 159 15.49 14.82 -14.75
C PHE A 159 14.66 13.77 -14.02
N THR A 160 14.88 13.60 -12.71
CA THR A 160 14.26 12.52 -11.93
C THR A 160 13.24 13.04 -10.93
N GLY A 161 13.28 14.33 -10.60
CA GLY A 161 12.45 14.93 -9.55
C GLY A 161 12.87 14.54 -8.13
N VAL A 162 13.95 13.77 -7.97
CA VAL A 162 14.45 13.32 -6.65
C VAL A 162 14.88 14.53 -5.83
N GLN A 163 14.48 14.52 -4.57
CA GLN A 163 14.93 15.41 -3.52
C GLN A 163 15.58 14.58 -2.42
N THR A 164 16.53 15.17 -1.71
CA THR A 164 17.18 14.54 -0.56
C THR A 164 16.96 15.38 0.70
N PHE A 165 16.66 14.72 1.81
CA PHE A 165 16.56 15.31 3.13
C PHE A 165 17.37 14.45 4.11
N GLY A 166 18.62 14.88 4.39
CA GLY A 166 19.60 14.05 5.09
C GLY A 166 19.89 12.74 4.33
N ASP A 167 19.58 11.62 4.97
CA ASP A 167 19.72 10.25 4.47
C ASP A 167 18.43 9.69 3.82
N ILE A 168 17.41 10.52 3.64
CA ILE A 168 16.17 10.17 2.95
C ILE A 168 16.19 10.75 1.54
N SER A 169 15.94 9.92 0.53
CA SER A 169 15.67 10.37 -0.84
C SER A 169 14.21 10.16 -1.18
N PHE A 170 13.56 11.11 -1.85
CA PHE A 170 12.14 10.98 -2.17
C PHE A 170 11.72 11.69 -3.45
N VAL A 171 10.66 11.17 -4.09
CA VAL A 171 10.00 11.74 -5.27
C VAL A 171 8.50 11.78 -5.04
N THR A 172 7.94 12.99 -5.00
CA THR A 172 6.50 13.21 -4.79
C THR A 172 5.80 13.49 -6.11
N HIS A 173 4.66 12.84 -6.30
CA HIS A 173 3.71 13.10 -7.37
C HIS A 173 2.39 13.58 -6.76
N THR A 174 1.86 14.67 -7.30
CA THR A 174 0.55 15.22 -6.95
C THR A 174 -0.44 14.97 -8.08
N ASP A 175 -1.72 14.96 -7.74
CA ASP A 175 -2.79 14.93 -8.72
C ASP A 175 -2.94 16.30 -9.44
N PRO A 176 -3.82 16.43 -10.46
CA PRO A 176 -4.07 17.70 -11.15
C PRO A 176 -4.63 18.82 -10.26
N HIS A 177 -5.15 18.50 -9.08
CA HIS A 177 -5.68 19.46 -8.11
C HIS A 177 -4.63 19.86 -7.05
N GLY A 178 -3.44 19.26 -7.09
CA GLY A 178 -2.35 19.52 -6.16
C GLY A 178 -2.33 18.63 -4.92
N ASN A 179 -3.27 17.68 -4.78
CA ASN A 179 -3.29 16.78 -3.63
C ASN A 179 -2.17 15.75 -3.72
N HIS A 180 -1.71 15.27 -2.57
CA HIS A 180 -0.77 14.15 -2.51
C HIS A 180 -1.37 12.90 -3.15
N GLN A 181 -0.69 12.36 -4.16
CA GLN A 181 -1.08 11.11 -4.81
C GLN A 181 -0.16 9.96 -4.40
N ARG A 182 1.15 10.16 -4.56
CA ARG A 182 2.16 9.16 -4.19
C ARG A 182 3.52 9.79 -3.94
N THR A 183 4.27 9.24 -3.00
CA THR A 183 5.69 9.50 -2.82
C THR A 183 6.46 8.19 -2.79
N HIS A 184 7.53 8.12 -3.58
CA HIS A 184 8.55 7.09 -3.42
C HIS A 184 9.57 7.61 -2.41
N VAL A 185 9.92 6.78 -1.43
CA VAL A 185 10.84 7.12 -0.35
C VAL A 185 11.92 6.05 -0.31
N GLU A 186 13.17 6.46 -0.29
CA GLU A 186 14.35 5.61 -0.15
C GLU A 186 15.08 6.00 1.13
N VAL A 187 15.36 5.01 1.99
CA VAL A 187 16.19 5.17 3.19
C VAL A 187 17.22 4.05 3.21
N GLY A 188 18.48 4.39 2.97
CA GLY A 188 19.51 3.39 2.66
C GLY A 188 19.16 2.65 1.37
N ASP A 189 19.14 1.31 1.42
CA ASP A 189 18.76 0.46 0.28
C ASP A 189 17.26 0.11 0.28
N ALA A 190 16.51 0.50 1.32
CA ALA A 190 15.11 0.17 1.47
C ALA A 190 14.23 1.18 0.72
N VAL A 191 13.24 0.69 -0.02
CA VAL A 191 12.32 1.50 -0.83
C VAL A 191 10.89 1.33 -0.34
N PHE A 192 10.20 2.46 -0.19
CA PHE A 192 8.82 2.55 0.26
C PHE A 192 8.00 3.39 -0.70
N MET A 193 6.69 3.16 -0.66
CA MET A 193 5.72 3.96 -1.38
C MET A 193 4.62 4.39 -0.43
N VAL A 194 4.46 5.70 -0.28
CA VAL A 194 3.36 6.33 0.45
C VAL A 194 2.34 6.82 -0.56
N ARG A 195 1.05 6.60 -0.34
CA ARG A 195 -0.04 7.04 -1.23
C ARG A 195 -1.11 7.76 -0.43
N GLY A 196 -1.54 8.91 -0.94
CA GLY A 196 -2.73 9.61 -0.48
C GLY A 196 -3.94 9.21 -1.29
N ASN A 197 -5.10 9.11 -0.63
CA ASN A 197 -6.40 8.91 -1.26
C ASN A 197 -7.30 10.09 -0.90
N ALA A 198 -7.27 11.16 -1.70
CA ALA A 198 -8.05 12.37 -1.45
C ALA A 198 -9.56 12.10 -1.31
N ARG A 199 -10.13 11.12 -2.03
CA ARG A 199 -11.55 10.78 -1.93
C ARG A 199 -11.91 10.16 -0.57
N LYS A 200 -11.02 9.32 -0.05
CA LYS A 200 -11.21 8.67 1.24
C LYS A 200 -10.59 9.44 2.40
N GLU A 201 -9.83 10.48 2.09
CA GLU A 201 -8.99 11.28 2.96
C GLU A 201 -8.05 10.43 3.81
N SER A 202 -7.46 9.40 3.21
CA SER A 202 -6.63 8.43 3.93
C SER A 202 -5.28 8.24 3.27
N MET A 203 -4.33 7.72 4.03
CA MET A 203 -2.98 7.42 3.64
C MET A 203 -2.78 5.90 3.59
N ALA A 204 -1.79 5.49 2.80
CA ALA A 204 -1.37 4.12 2.65
C ALA A 204 0.14 4.06 2.52
N VAL A 205 0.75 2.98 3.00
CA VAL A 205 2.18 2.74 2.86
C VAL A 205 2.44 1.31 2.42
N ALA A 206 3.44 1.12 1.58
CA ALA A 206 3.93 -0.17 1.14
C ALA A 206 5.45 -0.22 1.21
N VAL A 207 5.99 -1.35 1.66
CA VAL A 207 7.40 -1.71 1.51
C VAL A 207 7.57 -2.29 0.11
N VAL A 208 8.28 -1.57 -0.76
CA VAL A 208 8.48 -1.92 -2.17
C VAL A 208 9.74 -2.75 -2.35
N GLU A 209 10.80 -2.43 -1.61
CA GLU A 209 12.06 -3.18 -1.59
C GLU A 209 12.57 -3.19 -0.15
N PRO A 210 12.52 -4.33 0.57
CA PRO A 210 12.96 -4.39 1.96
C PRO A 210 14.49 -4.52 2.10
N THR A 211 15.25 -4.57 1.00
CA THR A 211 16.72 -4.63 1.05
C THR A 211 17.29 -3.56 1.99
N GLY A 212 18.20 -3.96 2.87
CA GLY A 212 18.80 -3.05 3.86
C GLY A 212 18.07 -3.00 5.21
N LEU A 213 16.83 -3.52 5.29
CA LEU A 213 16.14 -3.68 6.56
C LEU A 213 16.62 -4.94 7.31
N SER A 214 16.62 -4.89 8.64
CA SER A 214 17.01 -6.04 9.43
C SER A 214 15.91 -7.10 9.53
N GLN A 215 16.36 -8.35 9.75
CA GLN A 215 15.50 -9.50 10.04
C GLN A 215 14.85 -9.41 11.44
N GLU A 216 15.23 -8.43 12.24
CA GLU A 216 14.71 -8.17 13.58
C GLU A 216 13.72 -7.00 13.60
N SER A 217 13.29 -6.53 12.41
CA SER A 217 12.28 -5.48 12.30
C SER A 217 10.98 -5.87 13.00
N THR A 218 10.41 -4.95 13.78
CA THR A 218 9.17 -5.14 14.55
C THR A 218 8.08 -4.16 14.10
N GLY A 219 6.94 -4.14 14.79
CA GLY A 219 5.76 -3.36 14.41
C GLY A 219 4.78 -4.19 13.57
N ILE A 220 3.65 -3.57 13.22
CA ILE A 220 2.52 -4.25 12.57
C ILE A 220 2.94 -4.96 11.29
N ILE A 221 3.73 -4.31 10.45
CA ILE A 221 4.24 -4.88 9.20
C ILE A 221 5.70 -5.36 9.30
N GLY A 222 6.51 -4.76 10.17
CA GLY A 222 7.95 -5.08 10.25
C GLY A 222 8.24 -6.52 10.64
N GLN A 223 7.44 -7.11 11.55
CA GLN A 223 7.61 -8.51 11.98
C GLN A 223 7.44 -9.53 10.84
N PHE A 224 6.83 -9.10 9.74
CA PHE A 224 6.59 -9.93 8.55
C PHE A 224 7.67 -9.78 7.49
N LEU A 225 8.63 -8.87 7.64
CA LEU A 225 9.67 -8.63 6.64
C LEU A 225 10.81 -9.65 6.68
N ARG A 226 10.95 -10.37 7.80
CA ARG A 226 11.94 -11.45 7.92
C ARG A 226 11.62 -12.62 7.01
N GLU A 227 12.64 -13.29 6.49
CA GLU A 227 12.46 -14.53 5.72
C GLU A 227 11.68 -15.57 6.53
N ASN A 228 10.72 -16.23 5.88
CA ASN A 228 9.86 -17.23 6.52
C ASN A 228 9.15 -16.71 7.79
N ALA A 229 8.77 -15.43 7.80
CA ALA A 229 8.09 -14.81 8.94
C ALA A 229 6.85 -15.58 9.42
N TYR A 230 6.19 -16.27 8.50
CA TYR A 230 5.00 -17.06 8.71
C TYR A 230 4.94 -18.29 7.78
N THR A 231 4.12 -19.27 8.10
CA THR A 231 3.73 -20.33 7.17
C THR A 231 2.22 -20.43 7.08
N VAL A 232 1.71 -20.98 5.98
CA VAL A 232 0.29 -21.24 5.79
C VAL A 232 0.09 -22.74 5.58
N ASP A 233 -0.54 -23.38 6.55
CA ASP A 233 -0.90 -24.80 6.50
C ASP A 233 -2.35 -24.93 6.03
N GLU A 234 -2.56 -25.11 4.73
CA GLU A 234 -3.89 -25.28 4.14
C GLU A 234 -4.55 -26.58 4.65
N THR A 235 -5.77 -26.46 5.22
CA THR A 235 -6.57 -27.62 5.61
C THR A 235 -7.53 -28.05 4.51
N ASP A 236 -8.05 -27.07 3.78
CA ASP A 236 -8.83 -27.26 2.56
C ASP A 236 -8.70 -26.01 1.65
N ASN A 237 -9.54 -25.91 0.61
CA ASN A 237 -9.49 -24.82 -0.37
C ASN A 237 -9.88 -23.44 0.19
N LEU A 238 -10.58 -23.40 1.33
CA LEU A 238 -11.13 -22.20 1.96
C LEU A 238 -10.56 -21.95 3.35
N HIS A 239 -9.98 -22.94 4.02
CA HIS A 239 -9.47 -22.82 5.38
C HIS A 239 -7.98 -23.20 5.47
N ALA A 240 -7.25 -22.47 6.30
CA ALA A 240 -5.85 -22.72 6.60
C ALA A 240 -5.52 -22.32 8.04
N PHE A 241 -4.34 -22.73 8.49
CA PHE A 241 -3.71 -22.18 9.68
C PHE A 241 -2.50 -21.34 9.30
N VAL A 242 -2.46 -20.08 9.75
CA VAL A 242 -1.28 -19.22 9.65
C VAL A 242 -0.44 -19.41 10.90
N ASN A 243 0.80 -19.86 10.75
CA ASN A 243 1.76 -19.92 11.84
C ASN A 243 2.67 -18.70 11.77
N VAL A 244 2.66 -17.84 12.77
CA VAL A 244 3.50 -16.63 12.86
C VAL A 244 3.96 -16.45 14.29
N ALA A 245 5.24 -16.14 14.49
CA ALA A 245 5.84 -15.95 15.81
C ALA A 245 5.54 -17.10 16.82
N GLY A 246 5.46 -18.34 16.33
CA GLY A 246 5.14 -19.52 17.15
C GLY A 246 3.66 -19.64 17.56
N GLN A 247 2.80 -18.71 17.13
CA GLN A 247 1.36 -18.80 17.29
C GLN A 247 0.71 -19.38 16.04
N ARG A 248 -0.38 -20.12 16.23
CA ARG A 248 -1.16 -20.75 15.16
C ARG A 248 -2.56 -20.16 15.15
N ILE A 249 -2.95 -19.60 14.02
CA ILE A 249 -4.21 -18.86 13.87
C ILE A 249 -5.02 -19.44 12.73
N GLU A 250 -6.34 -19.45 12.88
CA GLU A 250 -7.25 -19.80 11.79
C GLU A 250 -7.29 -18.69 10.74
N ALA A 251 -7.35 -19.09 9.46
CA ALA A 251 -7.46 -18.17 8.35
C ALA A 251 -8.43 -18.71 7.28
N GLU A 252 -9.12 -17.79 6.62
CA GLU A 252 -10.09 -18.08 5.57
C GLU A 252 -9.66 -17.48 4.24
N LYS A 253 -9.70 -18.27 3.15
CA LYS A 253 -9.44 -17.79 1.80
C LYS A 253 -10.66 -17.06 1.26
N LYS A 254 -10.63 -15.74 1.30
CA LYS A 254 -11.72 -14.92 0.74
C LYS A 254 -11.17 -13.72 -0.01
N LYS A 255 -12.03 -13.11 -0.82
CA LYS A 255 -11.74 -11.80 -1.40
C LYS A 255 -11.69 -10.79 -0.27
N PHE A 256 -10.59 -10.06 -0.16
CA PHE A 256 -10.39 -9.06 0.88
C PHE A 256 -10.41 -7.68 0.25
N HIS A 257 -11.49 -6.93 0.50
CA HIS A 257 -11.73 -5.61 -0.06
C HIS A 257 -11.56 -5.57 -1.60
N GLN A 258 -10.62 -4.77 -2.10
CA GLN A 258 -10.34 -4.61 -3.53
C GLN A 258 -9.27 -5.58 -4.05
N GLN A 259 -8.66 -6.39 -3.18
CA GLN A 259 -7.55 -7.26 -3.54
C GLN A 259 -8.01 -8.63 -4.05
N LEU A 260 -7.06 -9.36 -4.64
CA LEU A 260 -7.21 -10.78 -4.96
C LEU A 260 -7.43 -11.59 -3.67
N SER A 261 -7.83 -12.86 -3.81
CA SER A 261 -8.00 -13.75 -2.67
C SER A 261 -6.69 -13.91 -1.90
N CYS A 262 -6.75 -13.68 -0.58
CA CYS A 262 -5.68 -13.92 0.38
C CYS A 262 -6.23 -14.72 1.56
N TRP A 263 -5.33 -15.19 2.42
CA TRP A 263 -5.69 -15.83 3.68
C TRP A 263 -6.00 -14.74 4.70
N VAL A 264 -7.28 -14.53 4.96
CA VAL A 264 -7.76 -13.52 5.89
C VAL A 264 -7.70 -14.08 7.30
N VAL A 265 -6.98 -13.37 8.17
CA VAL A 265 -6.88 -13.67 9.60
C VAL A 265 -7.75 -12.69 10.38
N GLU A 266 -8.45 -13.19 11.38
CA GLU A 266 -9.27 -12.35 12.27
C GLU A 266 -8.40 -11.38 13.08
N GLU A 267 -8.92 -10.17 13.25
CA GLU A 267 -8.21 -9.04 13.87
C GLU A 267 -7.72 -9.34 15.29
N ASP A 268 -8.61 -9.85 16.16
CA ASP A 268 -8.27 -10.12 17.57
C ASP A 268 -7.09 -11.09 17.69
N ALA A 269 -7.04 -12.10 16.81
CA ALA A 269 -5.96 -13.06 16.82
C ALA A 269 -4.63 -12.45 16.32
N MET A 270 -4.69 -11.49 15.40
CA MET A 270 -3.50 -10.80 14.92
C MET A 270 -2.96 -9.78 15.93
N LEU A 271 -3.85 -9.07 16.63
CA LEU A 271 -3.49 -8.19 17.74
C LEU A 271 -2.76 -8.94 18.85
N ASP A 272 -3.18 -10.16 19.14
CA ASP A 272 -2.53 -11.05 20.11
C ASP A 272 -1.09 -11.43 19.75
N ILE A 273 -0.71 -11.30 18.48
CA ILE A 273 0.66 -11.53 18.00
C ILE A 273 1.45 -10.24 18.02
N ILE A 274 0.87 -9.16 17.51
CA ILE A 274 1.49 -7.84 17.45
C ILE A 274 1.86 -7.37 18.87
N ASN A 275 1.00 -7.61 19.87
CA ASN A 275 1.21 -7.13 21.24
C ASN A 275 2.12 -8.01 22.11
N LYS A 276 2.48 -9.23 21.68
CA LYS A 276 3.31 -10.17 22.46
C LYS A 276 4.79 -10.15 22.06
N ASN A 277 5.12 -9.49 20.95
CA ASN A 277 6.48 -9.32 20.43
C ASN A 277 6.99 -7.91 20.68
#